data_AF-A0A4P6K566-F1
#
_entry.id   AF-A0A4P6K566-F1
#
_cell.length_a   1.000
_cell.length_b   1.000
_cell.length_c   1.000
_cell.angle_alpha   90.00
_cell.angle_beta   90.00
_cell.angle_gamma   90.00
#
_symmetry.space_group_name_H-M   'P 1'
#
loop_
_entity.id
_entity.type
_entity.pdbx_description
1 polymer ?
#
loop_
_entity_poly.entity_id
_entity_poly.type
_entity_poly.pdbx_seq_one_letter_code
_entity_poly.pdbx_strand_id
1 'polypeptide(L)'
;MSNQNIQVCRDYIEAVFWRGRKAMEPKNFRPDWGDQPSRYKVYRQVERIPLPIALPATSSSMAEVLERFDNPPIIPRGITYEELSSILLLAHGTINRRLDVNWNRDAQKRARYTQAAFGRGTASGGGMYPTEIFWACGAGGRLQPGVYHYDNAHHALARLYSGDVTRHIHAGLANHPLAMSTRQFLLISLNFWKNSFKYSSFCYHVVTQDLGALLGSLRLLAAAFASDLPFLFWYPDEEFNKVLGLETIFESVFAVVPLRLDLPFADDSLVASQQYTHPERLHAPLVSKSSFQRSKEIISFPMVENVHLASLVADELRPDPEEAFRASCDEFVTSGEKILLPRPATELLQNDVIETFKKRRSSFGRFSSHVPLTLDQLATMLYFASTSGHYASDLKTEHGLPHFTRLMIFVNNVHGLQRGAYAYDWQYHCLWSVAQGDFSLFLQEYYLLQNYNLSETAALVAIVGRPERLFEVYGNRGLRILNAEVGLMAQNLYMAATALSFNCGAALGFDNIALNTALGLDKTDLRSILFLLVGNAPDGKATFEAQLF
;
A
#
# COMPACT_ATOMS: atom_id res chain seq x y z
N MET A 1 -12.29 10.44 -21.22
CA MET A 1 -10.96 10.04 -21.75
C MET A 1 -10.92 8.53 -21.72
N SER A 2 -10.34 7.86 -22.72
CA SER A 2 -10.24 6.39 -22.70
C SER A 2 -8.98 5.95 -21.93
N ASN A 3 -9.09 4.85 -21.20
CA ASN A 3 -7.94 4.21 -20.53
C ASN A 3 -6.78 3.89 -21.49
N GLN A 4 -7.07 3.71 -22.78
CA GLN A 4 -6.08 3.36 -23.80
C GLN A 4 -5.23 4.55 -24.28
N ASN A 5 -5.63 5.79 -24.00
CA ASN A 5 -4.81 6.97 -24.35
C ASN A 5 -3.79 7.26 -23.24
N ILE A 6 -2.66 6.56 -23.29
CA ILE A 6 -1.66 6.51 -22.21
C ILE A 6 -0.86 7.80 -22.01
N GLN A 7 -0.97 8.78 -22.92
CA GLN A 7 -0.12 9.98 -22.89
C GLN A 7 -0.29 10.78 -21.60
N VAL A 8 -1.51 10.86 -21.06
CA VAL A 8 -1.80 11.62 -19.82
C VAL A 8 -1.03 11.03 -18.62
N CYS A 9 -1.06 9.71 -18.43
CA CYS A 9 -0.32 9.09 -17.32
C CYS A 9 1.18 9.03 -17.58
N ARG A 10 1.61 8.91 -18.85
CA ARG A 10 3.02 8.99 -19.24
C ARG A 10 3.62 10.36 -18.88
N ASP A 11 2.96 11.44 -19.28
CA ASP A 11 3.39 12.81 -18.96
C ASP A 11 3.42 13.05 -17.45
N TYR A 12 2.44 12.49 -16.73
CA TYR A 12 2.38 12.59 -15.27
C TYR A 12 3.55 11.89 -14.58
N ILE A 13 3.81 10.62 -14.92
CA ILE A 13 4.89 9.87 -14.26
C ILE A 13 6.26 10.43 -14.64
N GLU A 14 6.43 10.97 -15.85
CA GLU A 14 7.62 11.70 -16.23
C GLU A 14 7.78 12.97 -15.36
N ALA A 15 6.73 13.77 -15.20
CA ALA A 15 6.76 14.95 -14.34
C ALA A 15 7.10 14.59 -12.88
N VAL A 16 6.62 13.44 -12.39
CA VAL A 16 7.00 12.89 -11.07
C VAL A 16 8.50 12.59 -11.01
N PHE A 17 9.10 11.92 -11.99
CA PHE A 17 10.52 11.59 -11.99
C PHE A 17 11.42 12.83 -12.07
N TRP A 18 11.01 13.83 -12.85
CA TRP A 18 11.77 15.07 -12.99
C TRP A 18 11.55 16.07 -11.86
N ARG A 19 10.65 15.79 -10.89
CA ARG A 19 10.21 16.77 -9.89
C ARG A 19 11.34 17.37 -9.05
N GLY A 20 12.43 16.63 -8.85
CA GLY A 20 13.62 17.10 -8.12
C GLY A 20 14.41 18.18 -8.87
N ARG A 21 14.27 18.24 -10.20
CA ARG A 21 14.94 19.20 -11.10
C ARG A 21 13.98 20.24 -11.67
N LYS A 22 12.73 19.85 -11.91
CA LYS A 22 11.65 20.68 -12.45
C LYS A 22 10.41 20.50 -11.60
N ALA A 23 10.10 21.51 -10.78
CA ALA A 23 8.92 21.49 -9.93
C ALA A 23 7.63 21.26 -10.74
N MET A 24 6.76 20.38 -10.23
CA MET A 24 5.44 20.14 -10.80
C MET A 24 4.52 21.35 -10.53
N GLU A 25 3.63 21.64 -11.47
CA GLU A 25 2.62 22.68 -11.25
C GLU A 25 1.57 22.22 -10.22
N PRO A 26 1.05 23.12 -9.37
CA PRO A 26 1.45 24.52 -9.20
C PRO A 26 2.75 24.69 -8.39
N LYS A 27 3.73 25.41 -8.94
CA LYS A 27 5.09 25.53 -8.36
C LYS A 27 5.16 26.15 -6.96
N ASN A 28 4.29 27.11 -6.66
CA ASN A 28 4.33 27.91 -5.44
C ASN A 28 3.18 27.60 -4.47
N PHE A 29 2.50 26.47 -4.66
CA PHE A 29 1.41 26.09 -3.77
C PHE A 29 1.91 25.85 -2.35
N ARG A 30 1.18 26.42 -1.38
CA ARG A 30 1.45 26.25 0.04
C ARG A 30 0.19 25.73 0.73
N PRO A 31 0.26 24.59 1.45
CA PRO A 31 -0.88 24.07 2.20
C PRO A 31 -1.29 25.04 3.32
N ASP A 32 -2.58 25.37 3.40
CA ASP A 32 -3.14 26.06 4.57
C ASP A 32 -3.44 25.06 5.69
N TRP A 33 -2.49 24.86 6.59
CA TRP A 33 -2.63 23.94 7.72
C TRP A 33 -3.79 24.30 8.68
N GLY A 34 -4.28 25.55 8.66
CA GLY A 34 -5.48 25.96 9.37
C GLY A 34 -6.75 25.31 8.82
N ASP A 35 -6.79 25.10 7.51
CA ASP A 35 -7.91 24.50 6.76
C ASP A 35 -7.66 23.05 6.30
N GLN A 36 -6.66 22.36 6.87
CA GLN A 36 -6.36 20.97 6.50
C GLN A 36 -7.61 20.06 6.63
N PRO A 37 -7.74 19.02 5.79
CA PRO A 37 -8.85 18.06 5.87
C PRO A 37 -8.91 17.33 7.21
N SER A 38 -10.06 16.71 7.47
CA SER A 38 -10.19 15.82 8.63
C SER A 38 -9.28 14.59 8.47
N ARG A 39 -8.65 14.18 9.57
CA ARG A 39 -7.89 12.91 9.62
C ARG A 39 -8.79 11.68 9.52
N TYR A 40 -10.09 11.87 9.80
CA TYR A 40 -11.09 10.82 9.84
C TYR A 40 -12.24 11.19 8.91
N LYS A 41 -12.72 10.23 8.11
CA LYS A 41 -13.97 10.37 7.37
C LYS A 41 -15.09 9.87 8.27
N VAL A 42 -16.08 10.70 8.53
CA VAL A 42 -17.16 10.39 9.47
C VAL A 42 -18.49 10.76 8.83
N TYR A 43 -19.36 9.79 8.64
CA TYR A 43 -20.72 10.03 8.16
C TYR A 43 -21.62 10.50 9.31
N ARG A 44 -22.42 11.54 9.08
CA ARG A 44 -23.32 12.10 10.10
C ARG A 44 -24.69 11.45 9.99
N GLN A 45 -25.41 11.35 11.12
CA GLN A 45 -26.80 10.84 11.16
C GLN A 45 -26.96 9.45 10.51
N VAL A 46 -26.00 8.56 10.78
CA VAL A 46 -26.02 7.17 10.36
C VAL A 46 -25.91 6.27 11.58
N GLU A 47 -26.51 5.08 11.48
CA GLU A 47 -26.36 4.03 12.48
C GLU A 47 -24.91 3.55 12.49
N ARG A 48 -24.35 3.38 13.68
CA ARG A 48 -23.01 2.83 13.90
C ARG A 48 -23.11 1.54 14.68
N ILE A 49 -22.48 0.52 14.14
CA ILE A 49 -22.35 -0.79 14.77
C ILE A 49 -20.93 -0.86 15.32
N PRO A 50 -20.74 -0.86 16.66
CA PRO A 50 -19.41 -0.91 17.25
C PRO A 50 -18.72 -2.24 16.89
N LEU A 51 -17.43 -2.18 16.59
CA LEU A 51 -16.61 -3.35 16.32
C LEU A 51 -15.91 -3.84 17.61
N PRO A 52 -15.76 -5.16 17.82
CA PRO A 52 -15.06 -5.69 18.99
C PRO A 52 -13.58 -5.31 19.02
N ILE A 53 -13.08 -4.79 20.13
CA ILE A 53 -11.67 -4.41 20.33
C ILE A 53 -10.81 -5.58 20.85
N ALA A 54 -11.39 -6.78 20.99
CA ALA A 54 -10.69 -7.95 21.51
C ALA A 54 -9.67 -8.50 20.48
N LEU A 55 -8.46 -7.95 20.50
CA LEU A 55 -7.33 -8.52 19.78
C LEU A 55 -7.04 -9.93 20.34
N PRO A 56 -6.84 -10.94 19.48
CA PRO A 56 -6.50 -12.27 19.96
C PRO A 56 -5.17 -12.25 20.71
N ALA A 57 -5.06 -13.06 21.76
CA ALA A 57 -3.89 -13.08 22.65
C ALA A 57 -2.59 -13.46 21.92
N THR A 58 -2.69 -14.26 20.86
CA THR A 58 -1.59 -14.63 19.96
C THR A 58 -2.13 -14.78 18.54
N SER A 59 -1.36 -14.32 17.57
CA SER A 59 -1.52 -14.60 16.14
C SER A 59 -0.33 -15.42 15.62
N SER A 60 -0.24 -15.60 14.32
CA SER A 60 0.96 -16.23 13.74
C SER A 60 2.17 -15.30 13.86
N SER A 61 3.35 -15.89 13.92
CA SER A 61 4.63 -15.22 13.76
C SER A 61 4.82 -14.70 12.33
N MET A 62 5.76 -13.76 12.17
CA MET A 62 6.18 -13.30 10.84
C MET A 62 6.82 -14.42 10.01
N ALA A 63 7.45 -15.41 10.64
CA ALA A 63 8.00 -16.59 9.99
C ALA A 63 6.90 -17.49 9.38
N GLU A 64 5.83 -17.77 10.13
CA GLU A 64 4.69 -18.55 9.63
C GLU A 64 3.95 -17.81 8.51
N VAL A 65 3.88 -16.48 8.56
CA VAL A 65 3.34 -15.68 7.44
C VAL A 65 4.20 -15.82 6.20
N LEU A 66 5.53 -15.78 6.35
CA LEU A 66 6.45 -15.99 5.23
C LEU A 66 6.26 -17.39 4.62
N GLU A 67 6.20 -18.43 5.44
CA GLU A 67 5.98 -19.80 5.00
C GLU A 67 4.67 -19.96 4.21
N ARG A 68 3.60 -19.30 4.65
CA ARG A 68 2.31 -19.29 3.93
C ARG A 68 2.34 -18.51 2.62
N PHE A 69 3.19 -17.50 2.49
CA PHE A 69 3.36 -16.81 1.21
C PHE A 69 4.15 -17.66 0.22
N ASP A 70 5.11 -18.44 0.68
CA ASP A 70 5.86 -19.37 -0.16
C ASP A 70 5.03 -20.61 -0.52
N ASN A 71 4.19 -21.06 0.42
CA ASN A 71 3.36 -22.25 0.29
C ASN A 71 1.90 -21.92 0.67
N PRO A 72 1.15 -21.23 -0.21
CA PRO A 72 -0.23 -20.86 0.08
C PRO A 72 -1.10 -22.12 0.23
N PRO A 73 -2.01 -22.16 1.23
CA PRO A 73 -2.90 -23.29 1.40
C PRO A 73 -3.88 -23.40 0.22
N ILE A 74 -4.18 -24.62 -0.21
CA ILE A 74 -5.13 -24.89 -1.31
C ILE A 74 -6.49 -24.23 -1.04
N ILE A 75 -6.94 -24.25 0.22
CA ILE A 75 -8.19 -23.62 0.65
C ILE A 75 -7.87 -22.75 1.88
N PRO A 76 -7.84 -21.42 1.74
CA PRO A 76 -7.66 -20.51 2.86
C PRO A 76 -8.81 -20.60 3.86
N ARG A 77 -8.50 -20.43 5.15
CA ARG A 77 -9.52 -20.37 6.22
C ARG A 77 -10.37 -19.11 6.07
N GLY A 78 -11.67 -19.19 6.40
CA GLY A 78 -12.52 -18.01 6.52
C GLY A 78 -12.15 -17.15 7.75
N ILE A 79 -12.20 -15.83 7.58
CA ILE A 79 -11.96 -14.85 8.64
C ILE A 79 -13.22 -14.70 9.49
N THR A 80 -13.10 -14.80 10.81
CA THR A 80 -14.21 -14.54 11.73
C THR A 80 -14.52 -13.03 11.80
N TYR A 81 -15.69 -12.67 12.33
CA TYR A 81 -16.06 -11.27 12.50
C TYR A 81 -15.11 -10.51 13.44
N GLU A 82 -14.64 -11.19 14.50
CA GLU A 82 -13.68 -10.67 15.48
C GLU A 82 -12.28 -10.49 14.88
N GLU A 83 -11.85 -11.40 14.02
CA GLU A 83 -10.59 -11.25 13.26
C GLU A 83 -10.69 -10.13 12.23
N LEU A 84 -11.82 -10.00 11.51
CA LEU A 84 -12.05 -8.86 10.61
C LEU A 84 -11.97 -7.54 11.37
N SER A 85 -12.57 -7.48 12.57
CA SER A 85 -12.46 -6.32 13.46
C SER A 85 -11.00 -6.00 13.77
N SER A 86 -10.22 -7.01 14.17
CA SER A 86 -8.78 -6.87 14.47
C SER A 86 -7.98 -6.41 13.25
N ILE A 87 -8.27 -6.95 12.06
CA ILE A 87 -7.65 -6.55 10.79
C ILE A 87 -7.90 -5.05 10.53
N LEU A 88 -9.16 -4.60 10.63
CA LEU A 88 -9.53 -3.20 10.40
C LEU A 88 -8.87 -2.27 11.42
N LEU A 89 -8.81 -2.67 12.69
CA LEU A 89 -8.14 -1.91 13.75
C LEU A 89 -6.65 -1.76 13.50
N LEU A 90 -5.95 -2.87 13.25
CA LEU A 90 -4.50 -2.89 13.10
C LEU A 90 -4.06 -2.25 11.79
N ALA A 91 -4.74 -2.52 10.68
CA ALA A 91 -4.40 -1.90 9.39
C ALA A 91 -4.67 -0.38 9.44
N HIS A 92 -5.88 0.02 9.82
CA HIS A 92 -6.38 1.36 9.50
C HIS A 92 -7.00 2.12 10.69
N GLY A 93 -7.14 1.48 11.85
CA GLY A 93 -7.53 2.13 13.09
C GLY A 93 -6.39 2.92 13.74
N THR A 94 -6.75 3.70 14.76
CA THR A 94 -5.80 4.48 15.56
C THR A 94 -5.22 3.59 16.66
N ILE A 95 -3.94 3.20 16.57
CA ILE A 95 -3.34 2.20 17.48
C ILE A 95 -2.42 2.79 18.55
N ASN A 96 -1.87 3.98 18.31
CA ASN A 96 -0.99 4.66 19.27
C ASN A 96 -1.07 6.17 19.16
N ARG A 97 -0.71 6.86 20.23
CA ARG A 97 -0.40 8.29 20.20
C ARG A 97 1.09 8.48 20.04
N ARG A 98 1.50 9.16 18.97
CA ARG A 98 2.91 9.42 18.65
C ARG A 98 3.46 10.53 19.55
N LEU A 99 4.31 10.15 20.50
CA LEU A 99 4.94 11.06 21.46
C LEU A 99 6.46 11.18 21.23
N ASP A 100 7.02 10.33 20.38
CA ASP A 100 8.45 10.29 20.11
C ASP A 100 9.01 11.58 19.49
N VAL A 101 10.21 11.95 19.96
CA VAL A 101 11.01 13.05 19.40
C VAL A 101 11.70 12.61 18.11
N ASN A 102 11.40 13.29 17.00
CA ASN A 102 12.00 13.03 15.70
C ASN A 102 12.21 14.33 14.91
N TRP A 103 13.02 14.23 13.86
CA TRP A 103 13.44 15.33 13.00
C TRP A 103 12.34 15.93 12.11
N ASN A 104 11.14 15.33 12.10
CA ASN A 104 10.04 15.77 11.24
C ASN A 104 8.95 16.56 12.00
N ARG A 105 9.12 16.77 13.32
CA ARG A 105 8.09 17.42 14.15
C ARG A 105 8.65 18.33 15.23
N ASP A 106 8.07 19.53 15.29
CA ASP A 106 8.22 20.48 16.38
C ASP A 106 7.72 19.90 17.72
N ALA A 107 8.52 20.10 18.78
CA ALA A 107 8.22 19.68 20.14
C ALA A 107 6.93 20.33 20.69
N GLN A 108 6.59 21.56 20.29
CA GLN A 108 5.41 22.28 20.79
C GLN A 108 4.09 21.60 20.42
N LYS A 109 4.02 20.95 19.25
CA LYS A 109 2.82 20.23 18.80
C LYS A 109 2.53 18.97 19.63
N ARG A 110 3.53 18.41 20.33
CA ARG A 110 3.37 17.18 21.12
C ARG A 110 2.63 17.41 22.45
N ALA A 111 2.77 18.60 23.02
CA ALA A 111 2.17 18.95 24.31
C ALA A 111 0.67 19.29 24.25
N ARG A 112 0.14 19.63 23.07
CA ARG A 112 -1.27 20.04 22.90
C ARG A 112 -2.12 18.83 22.47
N TYR A 113 -3.05 18.39 23.32
CA TYR A 113 -3.92 17.25 23.02
C TYR A 113 -4.70 17.41 21.71
N THR A 114 -5.16 18.64 21.40
CA THR A 114 -5.88 18.98 20.17
C THR A 114 -5.03 18.84 18.89
N GLN A 115 -3.71 18.78 19.04
CA GLN A 115 -2.74 18.64 17.95
C GLN A 115 -2.00 17.29 18.01
N ALA A 116 -2.43 16.39 18.89
CA ALA A 116 -1.87 15.05 18.99
C ALA A 116 -1.97 14.36 17.63
N ALA A 117 -0.92 13.64 17.25
CA ALA A 117 -1.03 12.75 16.12
C ALA A 117 -1.02 11.31 16.56
N PHE A 118 -1.81 10.54 15.83
CA PHE A 118 -2.00 9.15 16.07
C PHE A 118 -1.34 8.33 14.97
N GLY A 119 -0.80 7.19 15.35
CA GLY A 119 -0.29 6.18 14.44
C GLY A 119 -1.38 5.19 14.05
N ARG A 120 -1.22 4.66 12.83
CA ARG A 120 -1.95 3.51 12.31
C ARG A 120 -0.95 2.42 11.94
N GLY A 121 -1.37 1.17 11.83
CA GLY A 121 -0.47 0.08 11.47
C GLY A 121 -0.02 0.11 10.01
N THR A 122 -0.77 0.76 9.12
CA THR A 122 -0.34 1.04 7.74
C THR A 122 0.48 2.34 7.63
N ALA A 123 1.54 2.34 6.82
CA ALA A 123 2.27 3.55 6.46
C ALA A 123 1.46 4.45 5.51
N SER A 124 1.64 5.78 5.58
CA SER A 124 0.98 6.70 4.65
C SER A 124 1.85 7.93 4.39
N GLY A 125 1.87 8.40 3.14
CA GLY A 125 2.50 9.62 2.71
C GLY A 125 2.12 10.81 3.58
N GLY A 126 3.10 11.33 4.33
CA GLY A 126 2.88 12.45 5.24
C GLY A 126 1.98 12.16 6.44
N GLY A 127 1.50 10.92 6.62
CA GLY A 127 0.52 10.54 7.62
C GLY A 127 -0.85 11.20 7.40
N MET A 128 -1.26 11.32 6.14
CA MET A 128 -2.54 11.92 5.73
C MET A 128 -3.69 10.90 5.65
N TYR A 129 -3.37 9.60 5.48
CA TYR A 129 -4.32 8.48 5.48
C TYR A 129 -5.52 8.69 4.54
N PRO A 130 -5.28 8.77 3.22
CA PRO A 130 -6.30 9.04 2.22
C PRO A 130 -7.19 7.82 1.92
N THR A 131 -6.75 6.62 2.29
CA THR A 131 -7.53 5.39 2.10
C THR A 131 -8.76 5.37 2.99
N GLU A 132 -9.88 4.88 2.45
CA GLU A 132 -11.09 4.57 3.19
C GLU A 132 -11.55 3.15 2.87
N ILE A 133 -12.16 2.49 3.86
CA ILE A 133 -12.59 1.09 3.73
C ILE A 133 -14.11 1.05 3.82
N PHE A 134 -14.74 0.53 2.78
CA PHE A 134 -16.16 0.22 2.75
C PHE A 134 -16.33 -1.28 2.73
N TRP A 135 -17.33 -1.80 3.45
CA TRP A 135 -17.71 -3.20 3.39
C TRP A 135 -19.09 -3.30 2.72
N ALA A 136 -19.13 -3.87 1.52
CA ALA A 136 -20.36 -4.35 0.91
C ALA A 136 -20.65 -5.74 1.49
N CYS A 137 -21.54 -5.77 2.47
CA CYS A 137 -21.98 -6.99 3.13
C CYS A 137 -23.18 -7.55 2.36
N GLY A 138 -23.06 -8.74 1.79
CA GLY A 138 -24.17 -9.48 1.19
C GLY A 138 -24.85 -10.42 2.18
N ALA A 139 -25.75 -11.25 1.65
CA ALA A 139 -26.43 -12.30 2.41
C ALA A 139 -25.45 -13.29 3.08
N GLY A 140 -25.91 -13.94 4.16
CA GLY A 140 -25.16 -14.94 4.94
C GLY A 140 -24.20 -14.35 5.98
N GLY A 141 -23.94 -13.04 5.94
CA GLY A 141 -23.13 -12.30 6.91
C GLY A 141 -23.76 -12.17 8.31
N ARG A 142 -22.96 -11.75 9.31
CA ARG A 142 -23.48 -11.35 10.64
C ARG A 142 -24.28 -10.04 10.61
N LEU A 143 -24.06 -9.21 9.61
CA LEU A 143 -24.76 -7.93 9.45
C LEU A 143 -25.82 -8.05 8.36
N GLN A 144 -26.84 -7.17 8.43
CA GLN A 144 -27.83 -7.07 7.36
C GLN A 144 -27.15 -6.68 6.03
N PRO A 145 -27.63 -7.21 4.89
CA PRO A 145 -27.09 -6.80 3.60
C PRO A 145 -27.11 -5.28 3.40
N GLY A 146 -25.99 -4.72 2.97
CA GLY A 146 -25.83 -3.28 2.88
C GLY A 146 -24.39 -2.82 2.61
N VAL A 147 -24.23 -1.50 2.55
CA VAL A 147 -22.91 -0.87 2.45
C VAL A 147 -22.58 -0.20 3.77
N TYR A 148 -21.43 -0.54 4.32
CA TYR A 148 -20.91 -0.01 5.58
C TYR A 148 -19.59 0.71 5.32
N HIS A 149 -19.35 1.84 5.99
CA HIS A 149 -18.04 2.49 6.03
C HIS A 149 -17.35 2.20 7.35
N TYR A 150 -16.07 1.86 7.32
CA TYR A 150 -15.28 1.70 8.53
C TYR A 150 -14.92 3.06 9.12
N ASP A 151 -15.64 3.44 10.17
CA ASP A 151 -15.41 4.64 10.96
C ASP A 151 -14.17 4.42 11.85
N ASN A 152 -13.01 4.67 11.26
CA ASN A 152 -11.69 4.49 11.88
C ASN A 152 -11.43 5.39 13.10
N ALA A 153 -12.26 6.43 13.34
CA ALA A 153 -12.20 7.24 14.55
C ALA A 153 -12.84 6.53 15.74
N HIS A 154 -13.94 5.81 15.50
CA HIS A 154 -14.75 5.18 16.53
C HIS A 154 -14.57 3.66 16.60
N HIS A 155 -13.80 3.08 15.68
CA HIS A 155 -13.70 1.64 15.47
C HIS A 155 -15.10 1.01 15.40
N ALA A 156 -15.86 1.42 14.39
CA ALA A 156 -17.24 1.02 14.17
C ALA A 156 -17.55 0.95 12.67
N LEU A 157 -18.65 0.28 12.33
CA LEU A 157 -19.19 0.25 10.97
C LEU A 157 -20.38 1.20 10.88
N ALA A 158 -20.24 2.26 10.09
CA ALA A 158 -21.31 3.20 9.78
C ALA A 158 -22.15 2.67 8.62
N ARG A 159 -23.43 2.35 8.85
CA ARG A 159 -24.33 1.83 7.81
C ARG A 159 -24.76 2.97 6.88
N LEU A 160 -24.35 2.90 5.62
CA LEU A 160 -24.61 3.92 4.60
C LEU A 160 -25.79 3.59 3.71
N TYR A 161 -26.00 2.29 3.42
CA TYR A 161 -27.08 1.79 2.59
C TYR A 161 -27.60 0.45 3.12
N SER A 162 -28.89 0.20 2.98
CA SER A 162 -29.54 -1.08 3.32
C SER A 162 -30.08 -1.73 2.06
N GLY A 163 -29.64 -2.94 1.78
CA GLY A 163 -29.96 -3.68 0.56
C GLY A 163 -28.74 -4.40 -0.01
N ASP A 164 -28.97 -5.54 -0.65
CA ASP A 164 -27.89 -6.36 -1.23
C ASP A 164 -27.37 -5.74 -2.54
N VAL A 165 -26.09 -5.37 -2.55
CA VAL A 165 -25.39 -4.81 -3.71
C VAL A 165 -24.46 -5.82 -4.40
N THR A 166 -24.36 -7.05 -3.89
CA THR A 166 -23.39 -8.04 -4.36
C THR A 166 -23.62 -8.44 -5.81
N ARG A 167 -24.87 -8.55 -6.26
CA ARG A 167 -25.20 -8.80 -7.67
C ARG A 167 -24.55 -7.78 -8.62
N HIS A 168 -24.51 -6.51 -8.20
CA HIS A 168 -23.94 -5.43 -9.01
C HIS A 168 -22.41 -5.49 -8.99
N ILE A 169 -21.81 -5.81 -7.83
CA ILE A 169 -20.37 -6.02 -7.69
C ILE A 169 -19.90 -7.22 -8.52
N HIS A 170 -20.56 -8.37 -8.44
CA HIS A 170 -20.22 -9.57 -9.21
C HIS A 170 -20.28 -9.28 -10.72
N ALA A 171 -21.35 -8.66 -11.19
CA ALA A 171 -21.53 -8.39 -12.59
C ALA A 171 -20.54 -7.33 -13.11
N GLY A 172 -20.22 -6.29 -12.32
CA GLY A 172 -19.17 -5.32 -12.64
C GLY A 172 -17.76 -5.92 -12.63
N LEU A 173 -17.52 -6.97 -11.85
CA LEU A 173 -16.30 -7.77 -11.90
C LEU A 173 -16.35 -8.86 -12.97
N ALA A 174 -17.33 -8.84 -13.87
CA ALA A 174 -17.54 -9.84 -14.91
C ALA A 174 -17.54 -11.28 -14.37
N ASN A 175 -18.12 -11.49 -13.19
CA ASN A 175 -18.20 -12.78 -12.50
C ASN A 175 -16.83 -13.47 -12.30
N HIS A 176 -15.77 -12.69 -12.07
CA HIS A 176 -14.43 -13.23 -11.86
C HIS A 176 -14.43 -14.31 -10.75
N PRO A 177 -13.75 -15.47 -10.91
CA PRO A 177 -13.80 -16.58 -9.96
C PRO A 177 -13.49 -16.17 -8.51
N LEU A 178 -12.47 -15.33 -8.30
CA LEU A 178 -12.13 -14.80 -6.97
C LEU A 178 -13.30 -14.02 -6.34
N ALA A 179 -14.06 -13.26 -7.14
CA ALA A 179 -15.23 -12.54 -6.65
C ALA A 179 -16.40 -13.49 -6.36
N MET A 180 -16.63 -14.48 -7.23
CA MET A 180 -17.68 -15.49 -7.11
C MET A 180 -17.47 -16.46 -5.93
N SER A 181 -16.34 -16.39 -5.22
CA SER A 181 -16.11 -17.19 -4.03
C SER A 181 -16.83 -16.67 -2.78
N THR A 182 -17.41 -15.47 -2.84
CA THR A 182 -17.98 -14.80 -1.65
C THR A 182 -19.07 -13.79 -2.00
N ARG A 183 -19.85 -13.40 -1.00
CA ARG A 183 -20.80 -12.28 -1.04
C ARG A 183 -20.35 -11.12 -0.13
N GLN A 184 -19.08 -11.07 0.22
CA GLN A 184 -18.51 -10.11 1.17
C GLN A 184 -17.33 -9.42 0.51
N PHE A 185 -17.38 -8.09 0.39
CA PHE A 185 -16.35 -7.33 -0.32
C PHE A 185 -15.92 -6.10 0.46
N LEU A 186 -14.61 -5.90 0.64
CA LEU A 186 -14.10 -4.58 0.96
C LEU A 186 -13.88 -3.80 -0.32
N LEU A 187 -14.40 -2.58 -0.38
CA LEU A 187 -14.12 -1.62 -1.43
C LEU A 187 -13.22 -0.55 -0.82
N ILE A 188 -12.01 -0.43 -1.35
CA ILE A 188 -11.02 0.52 -0.85
C ILE A 188 -11.03 1.74 -1.76
N SER A 189 -11.38 2.91 -1.20
CA SER A 189 -11.36 4.17 -1.95
C SER A 189 -10.17 5.04 -1.55
N LEU A 190 -9.85 6.03 -2.38
CA LEU A 190 -8.87 7.07 -2.09
C LEU A 190 -9.54 8.45 -2.13
N ASN A 191 -9.54 9.15 -1.00
CA ASN A 191 -9.96 10.55 -0.93
C ASN A 191 -8.80 11.46 -1.31
N PHE A 192 -8.87 12.07 -2.51
CA PHE A 192 -7.73 12.82 -3.06
C PHE A 192 -7.40 14.06 -2.23
N TRP A 193 -8.41 14.77 -1.72
CA TRP A 193 -8.22 16.00 -0.97
C TRP A 193 -7.34 15.81 0.27
N LYS A 194 -7.47 14.67 0.97
CA LYS A 194 -6.62 14.36 2.13
C LYS A 194 -5.12 14.44 1.82
N ASN A 195 -4.71 14.09 0.60
CA ASN A 195 -3.32 14.06 0.19
C ASN A 195 -2.94 15.28 -0.67
N SER A 196 -3.79 15.68 -1.62
CA SER A 196 -3.58 16.85 -2.50
C SER A 196 -3.48 18.16 -1.73
N PHE A 197 -4.18 18.27 -0.59
CA PHE A 197 -4.01 19.36 0.35
C PHE A 197 -2.53 19.64 0.67
N LYS A 198 -1.72 18.58 0.87
CA LYS A 198 -0.30 18.70 1.22
C LYS A 198 0.61 18.62 0.00
N TYR A 199 0.29 17.76 -0.96
CA TYR A 199 1.20 17.35 -2.03
C TYR A 199 0.83 17.89 -3.42
N SER A 200 -0.20 18.73 -3.51
CA SER A 200 -0.72 19.28 -4.77
C SER A 200 -0.81 18.20 -5.86
N SER A 201 -0.24 18.43 -7.05
CA SER A 201 -0.27 17.48 -8.17
C SER A 201 0.57 16.22 -7.93
N PHE A 202 1.55 16.26 -7.03
CA PHE A 202 2.33 15.06 -6.67
C PHE A 202 1.50 14.04 -5.86
N CYS A 203 0.30 14.42 -5.40
CA CYS A 203 -0.50 13.56 -4.55
C CYS A 203 -0.92 12.25 -5.21
N TYR A 204 -1.16 12.21 -6.53
CA TYR A 204 -1.69 11.00 -7.17
C TYR A 204 -0.66 9.85 -7.12
N HIS A 205 0.63 10.16 -7.24
CA HIS A 205 1.74 9.23 -6.99
C HIS A 205 1.74 8.70 -5.56
N VAL A 206 1.60 9.60 -4.58
CA VAL A 206 1.67 9.26 -3.16
C VAL A 206 0.44 8.46 -2.71
N VAL A 207 -0.76 8.91 -3.08
CA VAL A 207 -2.05 8.35 -2.63
C VAL A 207 -2.26 6.94 -3.17
N THR A 208 -1.80 6.65 -4.39
CA THR A 208 -1.90 5.31 -4.99
C THR A 208 -0.89 4.34 -4.40
N GLN A 209 0.22 4.81 -3.82
CA GLN A 209 1.10 3.97 -3.00
C GLN A 209 0.53 3.74 -1.60
N ASP A 210 -0.22 4.69 -1.03
CA ASP A 210 -0.93 4.50 0.24
C ASP A 210 -2.00 3.38 0.14
N LEU A 211 -2.63 3.22 -1.05
CA LEU A 211 -3.47 2.05 -1.35
C LEU A 211 -2.67 0.76 -1.16
N GLY A 212 -1.54 0.64 -1.86
CA GLY A 212 -0.67 -0.53 -1.78
C GLY A 212 -0.25 -0.87 -0.36
N ALA A 213 0.13 0.14 0.43
CA ALA A 213 0.51 -0.06 1.82
C ALA A 213 -0.64 -0.60 2.67
N LEU A 214 -1.87 -0.16 2.41
CA LEU A 214 -3.06 -0.70 3.07
C LEU A 214 -3.31 -2.14 2.64
N LEU A 215 -3.27 -2.45 1.34
CA LEU A 215 -3.45 -3.81 0.83
C LEU A 215 -2.40 -4.78 1.40
N GLY A 216 -1.13 -4.37 1.49
CA GLY A 216 -0.07 -5.16 2.13
C GLY A 216 -0.35 -5.40 3.61
N SER A 217 -0.92 -4.41 4.31
CA SER A 217 -1.31 -4.58 5.71
C SER A 217 -2.47 -5.58 5.86
N LEU A 218 -3.49 -5.47 5.01
CA LEU A 218 -4.63 -6.39 5.00
C LEU A 218 -4.17 -7.83 4.71
N ARG A 219 -3.29 -8.02 3.71
CA ARG A 219 -2.74 -9.33 3.36
C ARG A 219 -1.95 -9.96 4.50
N LEU A 220 -1.04 -9.21 5.12
CA LEU A 220 -0.24 -9.71 6.25
C LEU A 220 -1.12 -10.11 7.44
N LEU A 221 -2.12 -9.29 7.77
CA LEU A 221 -3.04 -9.59 8.88
C LEU A 221 -3.96 -10.77 8.56
N ALA A 222 -4.45 -10.91 7.32
CA ALA A 222 -5.21 -12.07 6.91
C ALA A 222 -4.37 -13.36 6.97
N ALA A 223 -3.13 -13.30 6.49
CA ALA A 223 -2.17 -14.40 6.57
C ALA A 223 -1.87 -14.78 8.02
N ALA A 224 -1.84 -13.82 8.95
CA ALA A 224 -1.66 -14.09 10.38
C ALA A 224 -2.80 -14.93 11.00
N PHE A 225 -3.98 -14.93 10.37
CA PHE A 225 -5.15 -15.73 10.73
C PHE A 225 -5.37 -16.94 9.80
N ALA A 226 -4.34 -17.33 9.05
CA ALA A 226 -4.37 -18.42 8.06
C ALA A 226 -5.43 -18.25 6.95
N SER A 227 -5.76 -17.00 6.63
CA SER A 227 -6.58 -16.62 5.47
C SER A 227 -5.70 -16.01 4.38
N ASP A 228 -6.29 -15.82 3.20
CA ASP A 228 -5.74 -14.98 2.14
C ASP A 228 -6.76 -13.92 1.73
N LEU A 229 -6.30 -12.85 1.07
CA LEU A 229 -7.14 -11.78 0.53
C LEU A 229 -6.71 -11.48 -0.91
N PRO A 230 -7.51 -11.87 -1.91
CA PRO A 230 -7.27 -11.49 -3.30
C PRO A 230 -7.56 -10.01 -3.54
N PHE A 231 -6.88 -9.42 -4.53
CA PHE A 231 -7.08 -8.02 -4.92
C PHE A 231 -7.56 -7.90 -6.35
N LEU A 232 -8.73 -7.31 -6.55
CA LEU A 232 -9.31 -7.10 -7.87
C LEU A 232 -9.19 -5.62 -8.24
N PHE A 233 -8.57 -5.35 -9.39
CA PHE A 233 -8.26 -4.01 -9.87
C PHE A 233 -8.99 -3.62 -11.15
N TRP A 234 -9.66 -4.56 -11.84
CA TRP A 234 -10.38 -4.30 -13.07
C TRP A 234 -11.91 -4.39 -12.90
N TYR A 235 -12.55 -3.23 -12.90
CA TYR A 235 -13.99 -3.03 -12.74
C TYR A 235 -14.39 -1.67 -13.32
N PRO A 236 -15.67 -1.47 -13.71
CA PRO A 236 -16.18 -0.18 -14.16
C PRO A 236 -16.19 0.82 -12.99
N ASP A 237 -15.22 1.75 -12.97
CA ASP A 237 -14.99 2.65 -11.83
C ASP A 237 -16.26 3.44 -11.44
N GLU A 238 -16.94 4.02 -12.43
CA GLU A 238 -18.13 4.86 -12.20
C GLU A 238 -19.28 4.08 -11.54
N GLU A 239 -19.46 2.81 -11.90
CA GLU A 239 -20.52 1.99 -11.31
C GLU A 239 -20.21 1.66 -9.85
N PHE A 240 -18.94 1.38 -9.53
CA PHE A 240 -18.50 1.16 -8.15
C PHE A 240 -18.55 2.45 -7.31
N ASN A 241 -18.21 3.60 -7.89
CA ASN A 241 -18.35 4.90 -7.24
C ASN A 241 -19.82 5.20 -6.93
N LYS A 242 -20.75 4.91 -7.85
CA LYS A 242 -22.21 5.06 -7.62
C LYS A 242 -22.74 4.13 -6.53
N VAL A 243 -22.25 2.89 -6.42
CA VAL A 243 -22.61 1.99 -5.31
C VAL A 243 -22.29 2.65 -3.96
N LEU A 244 -21.14 3.33 -3.87
CA LEU A 244 -20.66 3.96 -2.64
C LEU A 244 -21.09 5.43 -2.46
N GLY A 245 -21.76 6.04 -3.44
CA GLY A 245 -22.14 7.45 -3.37
C GLY A 245 -20.96 8.42 -3.46
N LEU A 246 -19.92 8.04 -4.20
CA LEU A 246 -18.70 8.82 -4.34
C LEU A 246 -18.75 9.71 -5.59
N GLU A 247 -18.28 10.94 -5.44
CA GLU A 247 -18.00 11.82 -6.56
C GLU A 247 -16.60 11.50 -7.11
N THR A 248 -16.54 10.90 -8.29
CA THR A 248 -15.31 10.30 -8.87
C THR A 248 -14.08 11.21 -8.77
N ILE A 249 -14.22 12.49 -9.11
CA ILE A 249 -13.09 13.43 -9.12
C ILE A 249 -12.52 13.75 -7.72
N PHE A 250 -13.28 13.50 -6.64
CA PHE A 250 -12.87 13.78 -5.27
C PHE A 250 -12.49 12.51 -4.50
N GLU A 251 -13.22 11.43 -4.76
CA GLU A 251 -12.98 10.13 -4.15
C GLU A 251 -13.46 9.01 -5.08
N SER A 252 -12.66 7.97 -5.24
CA SER A 252 -13.02 6.85 -6.11
C SER A 252 -12.51 5.53 -5.53
N VAL A 253 -13.14 4.42 -5.91
CA VAL A 253 -12.68 3.06 -5.59
C VAL A 253 -11.40 2.75 -6.37
N PHE A 254 -10.41 2.18 -5.67
CA PHE A 254 -9.12 1.79 -6.24
C PHE A 254 -8.82 0.30 -6.13
N ALA A 255 -9.46 -0.43 -5.21
CA ALA A 255 -9.39 -1.89 -5.15
C ALA A 255 -10.67 -2.49 -4.60
N VAL A 256 -10.99 -3.70 -5.06
CA VAL A 256 -12.04 -4.55 -4.49
C VAL A 256 -11.38 -5.79 -3.92
N VAL A 257 -11.68 -6.10 -2.65
CA VAL A 257 -11.08 -7.21 -1.91
C VAL A 257 -12.20 -8.18 -1.51
N PRO A 258 -12.37 -9.29 -2.23
CA PRO A 258 -13.24 -10.37 -1.79
C PRO A 258 -12.81 -10.90 -0.42
N LEU A 259 -13.76 -10.96 0.52
CA LEU A 259 -13.55 -11.47 1.87
C LEU A 259 -14.15 -12.88 1.98
N ARG A 260 -13.33 -13.86 2.35
CA ARG A 260 -13.85 -15.14 2.82
C ARG A 260 -14.14 -15.02 4.31
N LEU A 261 -15.41 -14.88 4.68
CA LEU A 261 -15.79 -14.86 6.09
C LEU A 261 -16.19 -16.27 6.55
N ASP A 262 -15.88 -16.58 7.82
CA ASP A 262 -16.43 -17.74 8.51
C ASP A 262 -17.87 -17.42 8.92
N LEU A 263 -18.82 -17.84 8.09
CA LEU A 263 -20.22 -17.47 8.21
C LEU A 263 -21.04 -18.59 8.85
N PRO A 264 -21.84 -18.29 9.90
CA PRO A 264 -22.65 -19.31 10.58
C PRO A 264 -23.78 -19.87 9.70
N PHE A 265 -24.14 -19.19 8.60
CA PHE A 265 -25.22 -19.55 7.68
C PHE A 265 -24.75 -19.56 6.21
N ALA A 266 -23.55 -20.09 5.95
CA ALA A 266 -23.07 -20.25 4.58
C ALA A 266 -23.87 -21.34 3.85
N ASP A 267 -24.62 -20.96 2.82
CA ASP A 267 -25.10 -21.90 1.82
C ASP A 267 -24.11 -21.90 0.64
N ASP A 268 -23.10 -22.77 0.74
CA ASP A 268 -22.03 -22.93 -0.25
C ASP A 268 -22.57 -23.34 -1.63
N SER A 269 -23.80 -23.83 -1.71
CA SER A 269 -24.41 -24.32 -2.96
C SER A 269 -24.92 -23.22 -3.90
N LEU A 270 -25.07 -21.97 -3.43
CA LEU A 270 -25.76 -20.90 -4.16
C LEU A 270 -24.85 -19.93 -4.94
N VAL A 271 -23.52 -20.00 -4.86
CA VAL A 271 -22.64 -19.04 -5.58
C VAL A 271 -22.13 -19.58 -6.92
N ALA A 272 -21.96 -20.90 -7.04
CA ALA A 272 -21.29 -21.52 -8.20
C ALA A 272 -22.16 -21.62 -9.47
N SER A 273 -23.49 -21.47 -9.37
CA SER A 273 -24.43 -21.68 -10.49
C SER A 273 -25.07 -20.41 -11.04
N GLN A 274 -24.89 -19.25 -10.40
CA GLN A 274 -25.48 -17.98 -10.83
C GLN A 274 -24.48 -17.15 -11.62
N GLN A 275 -24.66 -17.06 -12.94
CA GLN A 275 -24.02 -16.02 -13.73
C GLN A 275 -24.85 -14.74 -13.59
N TYR A 276 -24.27 -13.69 -13.02
CA TYR A 276 -24.92 -12.39 -13.01
C TYR A 276 -24.69 -11.74 -14.38
N THR A 277 -25.76 -11.53 -15.13
CA THR A 277 -25.70 -10.73 -16.37
C THR A 277 -25.25 -9.31 -16.05
N HIS A 278 -24.62 -8.63 -17.02
CA HIS A 278 -24.26 -7.21 -16.88
C HIS A 278 -25.41 -6.44 -16.23
N PRO A 279 -25.19 -5.77 -15.09
CA PRO A 279 -26.29 -5.14 -14.40
C PRO A 279 -26.80 -3.99 -15.27
N GLU A 280 -28.10 -3.68 -15.17
CA GLU A 280 -28.56 -2.36 -15.59
C GLU A 280 -27.69 -1.31 -14.90
N ARG A 281 -27.08 -0.41 -15.68
CA ARG A 281 -26.22 0.64 -15.14
C ARG A 281 -27.00 1.44 -14.11
N LEU A 282 -26.34 1.77 -13.00
CA LEU A 282 -26.97 2.61 -11.97
C LEU A 282 -27.24 3.99 -12.54
N HIS A 283 -28.52 4.38 -12.57
CA HIS A 283 -28.95 5.71 -13.00
C HIS A 283 -28.60 6.80 -11.98
N ALA A 284 -28.49 6.43 -10.70
CA ALA A 284 -28.15 7.33 -9.61
C ALA A 284 -27.33 6.59 -8.54
N PRO A 285 -26.56 7.32 -7.71
CA PRO A 285 -25.88 6.73 -6.58
C PRO A 285 -26.82 6.02 -5.59
N LEU A 286 -26.40 4.87 -5.05
CA LEU A 286 -27.17 4.13 -4.04
C LEU A 286 -27.03 4.75 -2.64
N VAL A 287 -25.81 5.07 -2.25
CA VAL A 287 -25.54 5.81 -1.01
C VAL A 287 -25.76 7.29 -1.27
N SER A 288 -26.67 7.89 -0.50
CA SER A 288 -26.94 9.34 -0.51
C SER A 288 -26.42 10.06 0.74
N LYS A 289 -25.70 9.35 1.61
CA LYS A 289 -25.17 9.89 2.87
C LYS A 289 -23.94 10.75 2.60
N SER A 290 -23.86 11.90 3.23
CA SER A 290 -22.69 12.78 3.17
C SER A 290 -21.76 12.57 4.37
N SER A 291 -20.45 12.66 4.10
CA SER A 291 -19.43 12.62 5.13
C SER A 291 -19.05 14.03 5.60
N PHE A 292 -18.54 14.14 6.81
CA PHE A 292 -18.06 15.39 7.37
C PHE A 292 -16.78 15.85 6.66
N GLN A 293 -16.84 17.04 6.05
CA GLN A 293 -15.67 17.77 5.58
C GLN A 293 -15.31 18.88 6.58
N ARG A 294 -14.04 18.91 7.02
CA ARG A 294 -13.53 19.96 7.90
C ARG A 294 -13.06 21.20 7.12
N SER A 295 -12.43 21.00 5.97
CA SER A 295 -11.93 22.11 5.14
C SER A 295 -13.09 22.99 4.68
N LYS A 296 -12.89 24.30 4.73
CA LYS A 296 -13.82 25.29 4.17
C LYS A 296 -13.69 25.33 2.65
N GLU A 297 -12.46 25.22 2.15
CA GLU A 297 -12.17 25.19 0.71
C GLU A 297 -11.53 23.85 0.33
N ILE A 298 -12.07 23.23 -0.73
CA ILE A 298 -11.47 22.07 -1.37
C ILE A 298 -10.85 22.55 -2.67
N ILE A 299 -9.53 22.46 -2.78
CA ILE A 299 -8.80 22.86 -3.97
C ILE A 299 -8.57 21.63 -4.82
N SER A 300 -8.96 21.72 -6.09
CA SER A 300 -8.71 20.68 -7.07
C SER A 300 -7.46 21.01 -7.91
N PHE A 301 -6.85 19.98 -8.46
CA PHE A 301 -5.61 20.09 -9.22
C PHE A 301 -5.80 19.42 -10.57
N PRO A 302 -5.75 20.17 -11.69
CA PRO A 302 -6.08 19.63 -13.01
C PRO A 302 -5.27 18.39 -13.37
N MET A 303 -4.00 18.31 -12.96
CA MET A 303 -3.15 17.15 -13.23
C MET A 303 -3.63 15.89 -12.49
N VAL A 304 -4.14 16.04 -11.26
CA VAL A 304 -4.70 14.93 -10.47
C VAL A 304 -6.01 14.45 -11.11
N GLU A 305 -6.89 15.38 -11.47
CA GLU A 305 -8.15 15.07 -12.14
C GLU A 305 -7.91 14.37 -13.49
N ASN A 306 -7.04 14.92 -14.32
CA ASN A 306 -6.75 14.38 -15.65
C ASN A 306 -6.21 12.96 -15.57
N VAL A 307 -5.22 12.72 -14.71
CA VAL A 307 -4.64 11.38 -14.53
C VAL A 307 -5.67 10.42 -13.95
N HIS A 308 -6.46 10.87 -12.97
CA HIS A 308 -7.51 10.04 -12.39
C HIS A 308 -8.55 9.60 -13.42
N LEU A 309 -9.12 10.57 -14.15
CA LEU A 309 -10.13 10.36 -15.19
C LEU A 309 -9.59 9.55 -16.36
N ALA A 310 -8.30 9.70 -16.70
CA ALA A 310 -7.66 8.93 -17.75
C ALA A 310 -7.46 7.46 -17.36
N SER A 311 -7.33 7.14 -16.05
CA SER A 311 -7.17 5.77 -15.54
C SER A 311 -8.48 5.04 -15.22
N LEU A 312 -9.65 5.62 -15.52
CA LEU A 312 -10.94 4.96 -15.29
C LEU A 312 -11.16 3.87 -16.34
N VAL A 313 -11.63 2.71 -15.89
CA VAL A 313 -12.18 1.65 -16.72
C VAL A 313 -13.68 1.86 -16.80
N ALA A 314 -14.23 1.77 -18.01
CA ALA A 314 -15.65 1.76 -18.29
C ALA A 314 -16.06 0.34 -18.71
N ASP A 315 -16.14 0.08 -20.01
CA ASP A 315 -16.58 -1.20 -20.56
C ASP A 315 -15.41 -2.00 -21.17
N GLU A 316 -14.16 -1.56 -20.98
CA GLU A 316 -13.00 -2.28 -21.48
C GLU A 316 -12.91 -3.68 -20.88
N LEU A 317 -12.66 -4.67 -21.74
CA LEU A 317 -12.43 -6.05 -21.32
C LEU A 317 -11.23 -6.13 -20.39
N ARG A 318 -11.35 -6.98 -19.37
CA ARG A 318 -10.22 -7.31 -18.48
C ARG A 318 -9.10 -7.94 -19.33
N PRO A 319 -7.85 -7.44 -19.21
CA PRO A 319 -6.71 -8.07 -19.88
C PRO A 319 -6.52 -9.51 -19.42
N ASP A 320 -6.03 -10.36 -20.32
CA ASP A 320 -5.65 -11.73 -19.98
C ASP A 320 -4.51 -11.71 -18.93
N PRO A 321 -4.65 -12.43 -17.80
CA PRO A 321 -3.57 -12.57 -16.83
C PRO A 321 -2.22 -13.01 -17.41
N GLU A 322 -2.19 -13.74 -18.52
CA GLU A 322 -0.95 -14.16 -19.18
C GLU A 322 -0.20 -12.96 -19.82
N GLU A 323 -0.92 -11.92 -20.26
CA GLU A 323 -0.30 -10.69 -20.80
C GLU A 323 0.49 -9.93 -19.72
N ALA A 324 0.25 -10.22 -18.43
CA ALA A 324 0.96 -9.61 -17.31
C ALA A 324 2.48 -9.81 -17.40
N PHE A 325 2.96 -10.93 -17.97
CA PHE A 325 4.38 -11.21 -18.14
C PHE A 325 5.10 -10.18 -19.02
N ARG A 326 4.41 -9.51 -19.94
CA ARG A 326 5.00 -8.40 -20.73
C ARG A 326 5.34 -7.17 -19.88
N ALA A 327 4.72 -7.06 -18.71
CA ALA A 327 4.94 -6.03 -17.70
C ALA A 327 5.85 -6.50 -16.55
N SER A 328 6.38 -7.72 -16.62
CA SER A 328 7.20 -8.32 -15.57
C SER A 328 8.51 -7.55 -15.32
N CYS A 329 8.94 -7.53 -14.06
CA CYS A 329 10.26 -7.07 -13.60
C CYS A 329 11.20 -8.23 -13.23
N ASP A 330 10.80 -9.48 -13.51
CA ASP A 330 11.56 -10.69 -13.17
C ASP A 330 12.82 -10.85 -14.03
N GLU A 331 12.80 -10.33 -15.26
CA GLU A 331 13.94 -10.40 -16.16
C GLU A 331 15.16 -9.59 -15.68
N PHE A 332 16.35 -10.17 -15.86
CA PHE A 332 17.61 -9.59 -15.42
C PHE A 332 18.48 -9.18 -16.61
N VAL A 333 18.90 -7.91 -16.63
CA VAL A 333 19.91 -7.41 -17.58
C VAL A 333 21.06 -6.82 -16.78
N THR A 334 21.88 -7.68 -16.15
CA THR A 334 23.18 -7.22 -15.61
C THR A 334 24.28 -8.22 -15.92
N SER A 335 25.49 -7.69 -16.09
CA SER A 335 26.73 -8.43 -16.31
C SER A 335 27.62 -8.45 -15.05
N GLY A 336 27.09 -8.07 -13.89
CA GLY A 336 27.84 -7.92 -12.65
C GLY A 336 28.12 -9.24 -11.93
N GLU A 337 28.96 -9.19 -10.90
CA GLU A 337 29.18 -10.33 -10.01
C GLU A 337 27.88 -10.74 -9.31
N LYS A 338 27.57 -12.04 -9.35
CA LYS A 338 26.44 -12.65 -8.65
C LYS A 338 26.86 -13.06 -7.24
N ILE A 339 26.19 -12.51 -6.23
CA ILE A 339 26.41 -12.79 -4.81
C ILE A 339 25.19 -13.54 -4.28
N LEU A 340 25.34 -14.84 -4.00
CA LEU A 340 24.27 -15.64 -3.39
C LEU A 340 24.00 -15.15 -1.98
N LEU A 341 22.72 -15.02 -1.62
CA LEU A 341 22.32 -14.66 -0.27
C LEU A 341 22.04 -15.93 0.55
N PRO A 342 22.29 -15.89 1.88
CA PRO A 342 21.85 -16.95 2.77
C PRO A 342 20.33 -17.05 2.74
N ARG A 343 19.78 -18.24 2.98
CA ARG A 343 18.32 -18.44 3.05
C ARG A 343 17.71 -17.49 4.10
N PRO A 344 16.46 -17.04 3.93
CA PRO A 344 15.77 -16.23 4.92
C PRO A 344 15.81 -16.89 6.31
N ALA A 345 16.40 -16.17 7.28
CA ALA A 345 16.60 -16.63 8.64
C ALA A 345 15.28 -16.50 9.42
N THR A 346 14.43 -17.52 9.32
CA THR A 346 13.11 -17.58 9.96
C THR A 346 13.16 -17.43 11.49
N GLU A 347 14.25 -17.84 12.11
CA GLU A 347 14.53 -17.67 13.54
C GLU A 347 14.61 -16.20 13.97
N LEU A 348 14.85 -15.27 13.03
CA LEU A 348 14.81 -13.82 13.27
C LEU A 348 13.40 -13.23 13.14
N LEU A 349 12.43 -14.01 12.63
CA LEU A 349 11.06 -13.59 12.34
C LEU A 349 10.03 -14.20 13.31
N GLN A 350 10.45 -14.58 14.52
CA GLN A 350 9.58 -15.22 15.52
C GLN A 350 8.62 -14.24 16.23
N ASN A 351 8.75 -12.94 15.98
CA ASN A 351 7.82 -11.95 16.52
C ASN A 351 6.41 -12.16 15.96
N ASP A 352 5.41 -12.10 16.85
CA ASP A 352 3.99 -12.13 16.52
C ASP A 352 3.61 -10.96 15.58
N VAL A 353 2.71 -11.22 14.62
CA VAL A 353 2.31 -10.21 13.62
C VAL A 353 1.59 -9.03 14.27
N ILE A 354 0.64 -9.26 15.19
CA ILE A 354 -0.10 -8.20 15.88
C ILE A 354 0.86 -7.30 16.66
N GLU A 355 1.79 -7.89 17.42
CA GLU A 355 2.81 -7.14 18.15
C GLU A 355 3.75 -6.38 17.21
N THR A 356 4.07 -6.94 16.05
CA THR A 356 4.85 -6.26 15.02
C THR A 356 4.08 -5.04 14.47
N PHE A 357 2.77 -5.14 14.24
CA PHE A 357 1.93 -4.00 13.82
C PHE A 357 1.87 -2.90 14.88
N LYS A 358 1.72 -3.26 16.16
CA LYS A 358 1.75 -2.31 17.28
C LYS A 358 3.09 -1.58 17.36
N LYS A 359 4.19 -2.30 17.11
CA LYS A 359 5.56 -1.76 17.13
C LYS A 359 5.96 -1.07 15.83
N ARG A 360 5.19 -1.15 14.73
CA ARG A 360 5.62 -0.59 13.44
C ARG A 360 5.55 0.94 13.43
N ARG A 361 6.65 1.58 13.05
CA ARG A 361 6.83 3.05 12.97
C ARG A 361 7.77 3.44 11.84
N SER A 362 7.57 4.66 11.33
CA SER A 362 8.54 5.31 10.44
C SER A 362 9.58 6.04 11.27
N SER A 363 10.86 5.81 10.98
CA SER A 363 11.97 6.26 11.83
C SER A 363 12.27 7.76 11.74
N PHE A 364 11.93 8.42 10.62
CA PHE A 364 12.16 9.84 10.36
C PHE A 364 13.61 10.28 10.72
N GLY A 365 14.60 9.59 10.15
CA GLY A 365 16.02 9.97 10.29
C GLY A 365 16.77 9.34 11.45
N ARG A 366 16.08 8.57 12.31
CA ARG A 366 16.71 7.97 13.49
C ARG A 366 17.48 6.72 13.09
N PHE A 367 18.69 6.85 12.58
CA PHE A 367 19.55 5.73 12.21
C PHE A 367 20.90 5.81 12.93
N SER A 368 21.59 4.68 13.02
CA SER A 368 22.93 4.57 13.58
C SER A 368 23.75 3.56 12.79
N SER A 369 24.94 3.98 12.37
CA SER A 369 25.92 3.16 11.68
C SER A 369 26.89 2.42 12.61
N HIS A 370 26.75 2.55 13.94
CA HIS A 370 27.66 1.91 14.91
C HIS A 370 27.68 0.37 14.78
N VAL A 371 26.52 -0.23 14.52
CA VAL A 371 26.38 -1.68 14.32
C VAL A 371 25.94 -1.94 12.89
N PRO A 372 26.71 -2.69 12.07
CA PRO A 372 26.29 -3.09 10.74
C PRO A 372 25.15 -4.12 10.81
N LEU A 373 24.33 -4.20 9.76
CA LEU A 373 23.44 -5.34 9.59
C LEU A 373 24.26 -6.60 9.23
N THR A 374 23.77 -7.78 9.59
CA THR A 374 24.32 -9.03 9.06
C THR A 374 23.77 -9.31 7.65
N LEU A 375 24.45 -10.18 6.90
CA LEU A 375 23.97 -10.60 5.59
C LEU A 375 22.64 -11.37 5.70
N ASP A 376 22.46 -12.21 6.72
CA ASP A 376 21.19 -12.93 6.99
C ASP A 376 20.03 -11.97 7.22
N GLN A 377 20.27 -10.89 7.98
CA GLN A 377 19.26 -9.87 8.25
C GLN A 377 18.84 -9.13 6.96
N LEU A 378 19.80 -8.72 6.13
CA LEU A 378 19.51 -8.09 4.84
C LEU A 378 18.77 -9.06 3.91
N ALA A 379 19.26 -10.29 3.78
CA ALA A 379 18.68 -11.31 2.92
C ALA A 379 17.22 -11.62 3.30
N THR A 380 16.97 -11.83 4.60
CA THR A 380 15.64 -12.08 5.14
C THR A 380 14.68 -10.93 4.85
N MET A 381 15.13 -9.68 5.05
CA MET A 381 14.32 -8.50 4.79
C MET A 381 13.95 -8.35 3.30
N LEU A 382 14.93 -8.54 2.40
CA LEU A 382 14.70 -8.43 0.95
C LEU A 382 13.77 -9.53 0.45
N TYR A 383 13.95 -10.76 0.91
CA TYR A 383 13.09 -11.88 0.56
C TYR A 383 11.65 -11.64 1.03
N PHE A 384 11.47 -11.32 2.31
CA PHE A 384 10.15 -11.05 2.87
C PHE A 384 9.46 -9.89 2.13
N ALA A 385 10.19 -8.81 1.84
CA ALA A 385 9.65 -7.70 1.06
C ALA A 385 9.19 -8.15 -0.34
N SER A 386 9.99 -8.96 -1.04
CA SER A 386 9.67 -9.44 -2.40
C SER A 386 8.45 -10.35 -2.50
N THR A 387 8.01 -11.00 -1.41
CA THR A 387 6.74 -11.75 -1.40
C THR A 387 5.53 -10.88 -1.76
N SER A 388 5.65 -9.55 -1.69
CA SER A 388 4.63 -8.61 -2.12
C SER A 388 4.30 -8.68 -3.62
N GLY A 389 5.22 -9.20 -4.43
CA GLY A 389 5.00 -9.40 -5.86
C GLY A 389 4.15 -10.63 -6.19
N HIS A 390 3.98 -11.55 -5.24
CA HIS A 390 3.14 -12.75 -5.38
C HIS A 390 1.83 -12.59 -4.62
N TYR A 391 0.72 -12.31 -5.30
CA TYR A 391 -0.60 -12.25 -4.65
C TYR A 391 -1.71 -12.59 -5.62
N ALA A 392 -2.79 -13.19 -5.10
CA ALA A 392 -3.97 -13.49 -5.88
C ALA A 392 -4.63 -12.21 -6.41
N SER A 393 -4.83 -12.13 -7.72
CA SER A 393 -5.31 -10.93 -8.41
C SER A 393 -6.10 -11.31 -9.65
N ASP A 394 -6.98 -10.43 -10.13
CA ASP A 394 -7.60 -10.58 -11.44
C ASP A 394 -6.66 -10.23 -12.61
N LEU A 395 -5.49 -9.65 -12.32
CA LEU A 395 -4.52 -9.21 -13.33
C LEU A 395 -3.24 -10.05 -13.33
N LYS A 396 -3.16 -11.09 -12.49
CA LYS A 396 -2.02 -11.99 -12.37
C LYS A 396 -2.47 -13.42 -12.58
N THR A 397 -1.53 -14.29 -12.94
CA THR A 397 -1.83 -15.73 -13.07
C THR A 397 -2.35 -16.31 -11.76
N GLU A 398 -2.85 -17.54 -11.79
CA GLU A 398 -3.35 -18.22 -10.59
C GLU A 398 -2.28 -18.38 -9.48
N HIS A 399 -1.00 -18.30 -9.84
CA HIS A 399 0.14 -18.30 -8.92
C HIS A 399 0.51 -16.91 -8.38
N GLY A 400 -0.24 -15.86 -8.77
CA GLY A 400 0.03 -14.48 -8.37
C GLY A 400 1.26 -13.86 -9.03
N LEU A 401 1.68 -14.37 -10.19
CA LEU A 401 2.83 -13.91 -10.97
C LEU A 401 2.38 -13.07 -12.19
N PRO A 402 3.26 -12.25 -12.78
CA PRO A 402 4.67 -11.94 -12.41
C PRO A 402 4.80 -10.85 -11.35
N HIS A 403 6.03 -10.48 -10.95
CA HIS A 403 6.25 -9.22 -10.21
C HIS A 403 6.22 -8.02 -11.17
N PHE A 404 5.51 -6.94 -10.81
CA PHE A 404 5.55 -5.64 -11.51
C PHE A 404 6.58 -4.67 -10.93
N THR A 405 7.20 -5.05 -9.82
CA THR A 405 8.20 -4.28 -9.10
C THR A 405 9.38 -5.15 -8.71
N ARG A 406 10.52 -4.53 -8.41
CA ARG A 406 11.70 -5.22 -7.90
C ARG A 406 12.51 -4.30 -6.99
N LEU A 407 13.43 -4.90 -6.24
CA LEU A 407 14.31 -4.19 -5.31
C LEU A 407 15.69 -3.97 -5.91
N MET A 408 16.20 -2.75 -5.76
CA MET A 408 17.62 -2.44 -5.87
C MET A 408 18.07 -1.76 -4.59
N ILE A 409 19.35 -1.88 -4.24
CA ILE A 409 19.84 -1.42 -2.94
C ILE A 409 21.18 -0.69 -3.10
N PHE A 410 21.33 0.42 -2.39
CA PHE A 410 22.64 0.97 -2.05
C PHE A 410 23.02 0.47 -0.67
N VAL A 411 24.11 -0.28 -0.57
CA VAL A 411 24.63 -0.85 0.67
C VAL A 411 25.67 0.10 1.26
N ASN A 412 25.46 0.52 2.51
CA ASN A 412 26.36 1.40 3.25
C ASN A 412 27.02 0.68 4.44
N ASN A 413 26.27 -0.14 5.20
CA ASN A 413 26.76 -0.74 6.44
C ASN A 413 26.21 -2.14 6.70
N VAL A 414 26.71 -3.13 5.94
CA VAL A 414 26.32 -4.54 6.05
C VAL A 414 27.60 -5.38 6.16
N HIS A 415 27.69 -6.19 7.20
CA HIS A 415 28.85 -7.03 7.47
C HIS A 415 28.99 -8.11 6.39
N GLY A 416 30.19 -8.23 5.81
CA GLY A 416 30.49 -9.22 4.77
C GLY A 416 30.00 -8.85 3.37
N LEU A 417 29.43 -7.66 3.17
CA LEU A 417 29.01 -7.17 1.86
C LEU A 417 29.71 -5.83 1.56
N GLN A 418 30.30 -5.71 0.38
CA GLN A 418 30.97 -4.47 -0.02
C GLN A 418 29.96 -3.32 -0.18
N ARG A 419 30.42 -2.08 0.03
CA ARG A 419 29.61 -0.89 -0.27
C ARG A 419 29.42 -0.77 -1.77
N GLY A 420 28.19 -0.49 -2.18
CA GLY A 420 27.86 -0.38 -3.60
C GLY A 420 26.36 -0.41 -3.88
N ALA A 421 26.02 -0.30 -5.16
CA ALA A 421 24.69 -0.51 -5.70
C ALA A 421 24.54 -1.96 -6.17
N TYR A 422 23.41 -2.57 -5.82
CA TYR A 422 23.08 -3.95 -6.18
C TYR A 422 21.64 -4.06 -6.67
N ALA A 423 21.39 -4.96 -7.61
CA ALA A 423 20.05 -5.38 -8.00
C ALA A 423 19.72 -6.70 -7.30
N TYR A 424 18.60 -6.75 -6.58
CA TYR A 424 18.13 -7.98 -5.95
C TYR A 424 17.32 -8.80 -6.96
N ASP A 425 17.59 -10.10 -6.95
CA ASP A 425 16.95 -11.14 -7.76
C ASP A 425 16.22 -12.08 -6.80
N TRP A 426 14.89 -12.01 -6.81
CA TRP A 426 14.08 -12.79 -5.88
C TRP A 426 14.03 -14.27 -6.27
N GLN A 427 14.11 -14.59 -7.57
CA GLN A 427 14.00 -15.97 -8.07
C GLN A 427 15.21 -16.80 -7.68
N TYR A 428 16.41 -16.22 -7.81
CA TYR A 428 17.67 -16.87 -7.43
C TYR A 428 18.11 -16.53 -6.01
N HIS A 429 17.37 -15.68 -5.30
CA HIS A 429 17.71 -15.13 -4.00
C HIS A 429 19.17 -14.66 -3.93
N CYS A 430 19.51 -13.69 -4.77
CA CYS A 430 20.88 -13.18 -4.90
C CYS A 430 20.93 -11.67 -5.17
N LEU A 431 22.11 -11.09 -4.96
CA LEU A 431 22.42 -9.73 -5.38
C LEU A 431 23.33 -9.77 -6.60
N TRP A 432 23.06 -8.90 -7.56
CA TRP A 432 23.97 -8.64 -8.66
C TRP A 432 24.61 -7.27 -8.48
N SER A 433 25.95 -7.24 -8.50
CA SER A 433 26.70 -5.99 -8.36
C SER A 433 26.46 -5.08 -9.56
N VAL A 434 25.95 -3.87 -9.31
CA VAL A 434 25.73 -2.85 -10.36
C VAL A 434 26.91 -1.88 -10.39
N ALA A 435 27.29 -1.35 -9.24
CA ALA A 435 28.41 -0.44 -9.09
C ALA A 435 29.02 -0.58 -7.69
N GLN A 436 30.35 -0.63 -7.58
CA GLN A 436 31.05 -0.68 -6.30
C GLN A 436 31.48 0.73 -5.87
N GLY A 437 31.46 1.00 -4.57
CA GLY A 437 31.89 2.28 -4.01
C GLY A 437 31.00 2.77 -2.88
N ASP A 438 31.47 3.80 -2.18
CA ASP A 438 30.69 4.47 -1.13
C ASP A 438 29.77 5.53 -1.76
N PHE A 439 28.47 5.27 -1.72
CA PHE A 439 27.44 6.19 -2.22
C PHE A 439 26.86 7.10 -1.14
N SER A 440 27.32 7.06 0.11
CA SER A 440 26.70 7.81 1.22
C SER A 440 26.66 9.33 0.97
N LEU A 441 27.77 9.93 0.53
CA LEU A 441 27.84 11.35 0.18
C LEU A 441 26.97 11.68 -1.04
N PHE A 442 27.03 10.85 -2.08
CA PHE A 442 26.19 10.99 -3.27
C PHE A 442 24.70 10.97 -2.91
N LEU A 443 24.27 10.00 -2.11
CA LEU A 443 22.88 9.88 -1.67
C LEU A 443 22.47 11.10 -0.82
N GLN A 444 23.38 11.62 0.01
CA GLN A 444 23.12 12.81 0.81
C GLN A 444 22.99 14.08 -0.04
N GLU A 445 23.82 14.23 -1.08
CA GLU A 445 23.78 15.34 -2.03
C GLU A 445 22.47 15.39 -2.82
N TYR A 446 21.99 14.23 -3.28
CA TYR A 446 20.76 14.11 -4.06
C TYR A 446 19.49 13.89 -3.22
N TYR A 447 19.58 14.01 -1.89
CA TYR A 447 18.44 14.01 -1.00
C TYR A 447 17.92 15.44 -0.76
N LEU A 448 16.70 15.71 -1.21
CA LEU A 448 16.09 17.04 -1.25
C LEU A 448 15.47 17.50 0.08
N LEU A 449 15.52 16.66 1.11
CA LEU A 449 14.97 16.96 2.44
C LEU A 449 16.08 16.85 3.49
N GLN A 450 15.83 17.39 4.68
CA GLN A 450 16.85 17.53 5.73
C GLN A 450 16.61 16.61 6.94
N ASN A 451 15.77 15.59 6.77
CA ASN A 451 15.30 14.77 7.89
C ASN A 451 15.89 13.36 7.93
N TYR A 452 16.90 13.05 7.11
CA TYR A 452 17.69 11.81 7.18
C TYR A 452 19.17 12.14 6.97
N ASN A 453 20.04 11.46 7.72
CA ASN A 453 21.47 11.38 7.43
C ASN A 453 21.74 10.05 6.73
N LEU A 454 22.19 10.11 5.47
CA LEU A 454 22.32 8.93 4.63
C LEU A 454 23.50 8.04 5.03
N SER A 455 24.57 8.62 5.60
CA SER A 455 25.74 7.86 6.06
C SER A 455 25.45 6.97 7.29
N GLU A 456 24.40 7.30 8.05
CA GLU A 456 23.99 6.52 9.22
C GLU A 456 23.10 5.33 8.88
N THR A 457 22.64 5.23 7.63
CA THR A 457 21.77 4.14 7.19
C THR A 457 22.58 2.91 6.82
N ALA A 458 22.01 1.73 7.05
CA ALA A 458 22.65 0.48 6.62
C ALA A 458 22.49 0.24 5.12
N ALA A 459 21.30 0.55 4.60
CA ALA A 459 21.02 0.53 3.18
C ALA A 459 19.91 1.52 2.80
N LEU A 460 19.95 1.96 1.55
CA LEU A 460 18.82 2.61 0.87
C LEU A 460 18.26 1.66 -0.17
N VAL A 461 17.03 1.20 0.05
CA VAL A 461 16.32 0.27 -0.84
C VAL A 461 15.45 1.07 -1.80
N ALA A 462 15.69 0.93 -3.09
CA ALA A 462 14.87 1.46 -4.16
C ALA A 462 13.89 0.39 -4.65
N ILE A 463 12.60 0.70 -4.63
CA ILE A 463 11.58 -0.06 -5.35
C ILE A 463 11.52 0.52 -6.76
N VAL A 464 11.79 -0.32 -7.75
CA VAL A 464 11.80 0.05 -9.17
C VAL A 464 10.72 -0.73 -9.92
N GLY A 465 10.25 -0.20 -11.04
CA GLY A 465 9.28 -0.87 -11.92
C GLY A 465 9.37 -0.37 -13.36
N ARG A 466 8.50 -0.88 -14.25
CA ARG A 466 8.48 -0.59 -15.70
C ARG A 466 7.20 0.15 -16.14
N PRO A 467 7.02 1.45 -15.85
CA PRO A 467 5.77 2.17 -16.14
C PRO A 467 5.27 2.02 -17.57
N GLU A 468 6.16 2.12 -18.57
CA GLU A 468 5.78 2.00 -19.98
C GLU A 468 5.20 0.63 -20.32
N ARG A 469 5.76 -0.45 -19.77
CA ARG A 469 5.22 -1.80 -19.98
C ARG A 469 3.86 -1.98 -19.32
N LEU A 470 3.67 -1.40 -18.14
CA LEU A 470 2.37 -1.41 -17.47
C LEU A 470 1.33 -0.61 -18.28
N PHE A 471 1.73 0.47 -18.94
CA PHE A 471 0.86 1.21 -19.85
C PHE A 471 0.52 0.42 -21.12
N GLU A 472 1.48 -0.32 -21.68
CA GLU A 472 1.26 -1.19 -22.85
C GLU A 472 0.21 -2.29 -22.57
N VAL A 473 0.19 -2.85 -21.36
CA VAL A 473 -0.71 -3.96 -21.01
C VAL A 473 -2.05 -3.46 -20.44
N TYR A 474 -2.03 -2.47 -19.55
CA TYR A 474 -3.20 -2.06 -18.77
C TYR A 474 -3.71 -0.66 -19.10
N GLY A 475 -3.11 0.04 -20.07
CA GLY A 475 -3.40 1.45 -20.33
C GLY A 475 -3.02 2.35 -19.15
N ASN A 476 -3.70 3.49 -19.01
CA ASN A 476 -3.51 4.42 -17.89
C ASN A 476 -3.74 3.79 -16.51
N ARG A 477 -4.55 2.72 -16.41
CA ARG A 477 -4.76 1.91 -15.19
C ARG A 477 -3.45 1.31 -14.68
N GLY A 478 -2.48 1.06 -15.58
CA GLY A 478 -1.15 0.56 -15.25
C GLY A 478 -0.42 1.38 -14.19
N LEU A 479 -0.64 2.70 -14.14
CA LEU A 479 -0.07 3.55 -13.07
C LEU A 479 -0.59 3.17 -11.69
N ARG A 480 -1.91 2.92 -11.57
CA ARG A 480 -2.54 2.54 -10.30
C ARG A 480 -2.01 1.17 -9.84
N ILE A 481 -1.88 0.23 -10.76
CA ILE A 481 -1.39 -1.14 -10.50
C ILE A 481 0.06 -1.10 -10.03
N LEU A 482 0.93 -0.38 -10.74
CA LEU A 482 2.33 -0.21 -10.36
C LEU A 482 2.46 0.38 -8.96
N ASN A 483 1.77 1.50 -8.69
CA ASN A 483 1.86 2.15 -7.39
C ASN A 483 1.25 1.32 -6.26
N ALA A 484 0.20 0.53 -6.53
CA ALA A 484 -0.34 -0.42 -5.57
C ALA A 484 0.71 -1.47 -5.18
N GLU A 485 1.43 -2.06 -6.13
CA GLU A 485 2.46 -3.04 -5.80
C GLU A 485 3.66 -2.41 -5.09
N VAL A 486 4.07 -1.20 -5.50
CA VAL A 486 5.11 -0.41 -4.80
C VAL A 486 4.75 -0.18 -3.34
N GLY A 487 3.50 0.21 -3.06
CA GLY A 487 3.03 0.41 -1.68
C GLY A 487 2.99 -0.89 -0.88
N LEU A 488 2.60 -2.00 -1.51
CA LEU A 488 2.55 -3.33 -0.90
C LEU A 488 3.94 -3.77 -0.47
N MET A 489 4.92 -3.65 -1.38
CA MET A 489 6.33 -3.94 -1.12
C MET A 489 6.91 -3.05 -0.03
N ALA A 490 6.59 -1.75 -0.05
CA ALA A 490 7.02 -0.81 0.97
C ALA A 490 6.50 -1.19 2.37
N GLN A 491 5.22 -1.58 2.47
CA GLN A 491 4.65 -2.02 3.75
C GLN A 491 5.27 -3.34 4.21
N ASN A 492 5.49 -4.32 3.32
CA ASN A 492 6.18 -5.56 3.69
C ASN A 492 7.61 -5.28 4.20
N LEU A 493 8.32 -4.35 3.57
CA LEU A 493 9.66 -3.93 4.02
C LEU A 493 9.61 -3.25 5.40
N TYR A 494 8.62 -2.39 5.67
CA TYR A 494 8.39 -1.83 7.02
C TYR A 494 8.15 -2.92 8.06
N MET A 495 7.38 -3.95 7.71
CA MET A 495 7.00 -5.02 8.63
C MET A 495 8.17 -5.98 8.88
N ALA A 496 8.91 -6.37 7.83
CA ALA A 496 10.15 -7.14 7.95
C ALA A 496 11.20 -6.39 8.77
N ALA A 497 11.43 -5.11 8.49
CA ALA A 497 12.33 -4.27 9.27
C ALA A 497 11.89 -4.19 10.75
N THR A 498 10.59 -4.04 11.01
CA THR A 498 10.08 -3.99 12.39
C THR A 498 10.27 -5.33 13.11
N ALA A 499 10.01 -6.46 12.44
CA ALA A 499 10.21 -7.80 12.98
C ALA A 499 11.69 -8.06 13.32
N LEU A 500 12.61 -7.56 12.49
CA LEU A 500 14.06 -7.61 12.71
C LEU A 500 14.56 -6.50 13.66
N SER A 501 13.66 -5.74 14.29
CA SER A 501 13.98 -4.62 15.20
C SER A 501 14.76 -3.46 14.58
N PHE A 502 14.73 -3.32 13.25
CA PHE A 502 15.29 -2.19 12.53
C PHE A 502 14.36 -0.98 12.53
N ASN A 503 15.00 0.16 12.27
CA ASN A 503 14.32 1.35 11.84
C ASN A 503 14.13 1.31 10.31
N CYS A 504 13.01 1.85 9.84
CA CYS A 504 12.69 1.96 8.42
C CYS A 504 12.03 3.32 8.16
N GLY A 505 12.30 3.93 7.02
CA GLY A 505 11.72 5.22 6.64
C GLY A 505 11.61 5.38 5.14
N ALA A 506 10.39 5.53 4.63
CA ALA A 506 10.12 5.83 3.24
C ALA A 506 10.42 7.31 2.93
N ALA A 507 10.95 7.55 1.74
CA ALA A 507 11.26 8.87 1.23
C ALA A 507 11.05 8.93 -0.28
N LEU A 508 10.40 10.00 -0.74
CA LEU A 508 10.22 10.31 -2.16
C LEU A 508 11.06 11.51 -2.60
N GLY A 509 11.76 12.17 -1.68
CA GLY A 509 12.50 13.41 -1.89
C GLY A 509 13.92 13.21 -2.42
N PHE A 510 14.11 12.37 -3.43
CA PHE A 510 15.41 12.19 -4.10
C PHE A 510 15.37 12.77 -5.51
N ASP A 511 16.54 13.08 -6.07
CA ASP A 511 16.68 13.23 -7.52
C ASP A 511 16.65 11.85 -8.19
N ASN A 512 15.46 11.43 -8.65
CA ASN A 512 15.27 10.14 -9.30
C ASN A 512 16.18 9.92 -10.52
N ILE A 513 16.52 10.98 -11.26
CA ILE A 513 17.36 10.84 -12.45
C ILE A 513 18.79 10.48 -12.04
N ALA A 514 19.36 11.20 -11.06
CA ALA A 514 20.69 10.89 -10.54
C ALA A 514 20.75 9.48 -9.95
N LEU A 515 19.76 9.10 -9.14
CA LEU A 515 19.71 7.76 -8.54
C LEU A 515 19.51 6.65 -9.57
N ASN A 516 18.71 6.88 -10.62
CA ASN A 516 18.55 5.91 -11.71
C ASN A 516 19.89 5.66 -12.44
N THR A 517 20.65 6.71 -12.74
CA THR A 517 21.98 6.57 -13.34
C THR A 517 22.93 5.79 -12.43
N ALA A 518 22.97 6.10 -11.14
CA ALA A 518 23.80 5.37 -10.17
C ALA A 518 23.38 3.90 -9.98
N LEU A 519 22.09 3.59 -10.20
CA LEU A 519 21.54 2.24 -10.23
C LEU A 519 21.66 1.56 -11.60
N GLY A 520 22.34 2.17 -12.58
CA GLY A 520 22.55 1.60 -13.92
C GLY A 520 21.30 1.49 -14.78
N LEU A 521 20.26 2.29 -14.50
CA LEU A 521 18.95 2.17 -15.14
C LEU A 521 18.79 2.93 -16.47
N ASP A 522 19.75 3.79 -16.85
CA ASP A 522 19.64 4.71 -17.99
C ASP A 522 19.31 4.01 -19.33
N LYS A 523 19.81 2.78 -19.52
CA LYS A 523 19.62 1.99 -20.75
C LYS A 523 18.53 0.92 -20.63
N THR A 524 17.69 1.04 -19.61
CA THR A 524 16.61 0.09 -19.30
C THR A 524 15.25 0.79 -19.32
N ASP A 525 14.18 0.00 -19.29
CA ASP A 525 12.81 0.47 -19.07
C ASP A 525 12.43 0.57 -17.59
N LEU A 526 13.35 0.26 -16.67
CA LEU A 526 13.15 0.35 -15.22
C LEU A 526 13.34 1.80 -14.72
N ARG A 527 12.52 2.20 -13.76
CA ARG A 527 12.59 3.51 -13.09
C ARG A 527 12.39 3.33 -11.58
N SER A 528 13.13 4.09 -10.78
CA SER A 528 12.89 4.17 -9.33
C SER A 528 11.59 4.89 -8.99
N ILE A 529 10.74 4.24 -8.19
CA ILE A 529 9.38 4.70 -7.89
C ILE A 529 9.25 5.18 -6.43
N LEU A 530 9.92 4.49 -5.50
CA LEU A 530 9.93 4.78 -4.07
C LEU A 530 11.25 4.32 -3.43
N PHE A 531 11.73 5.06 -2.43
CA PHE A 531 12.92 4.71 -1.66
C PHE A 531 12.59 4.47 -0.19
N LEU A 532 13.20 3.46 0.41
CA LEU A 532 13.10 3.13 1.83
C LEU A 532 14.50 3.03 2.42
N LEU A 533 14.74 3.83 3.45
CA LEU A 533 15.96 3.78 4.25
C LEU A 533 15.79 2.76 5.35
N VAL A 534 16.81 1.93 5.57
CA VAL A 534 16.83 0.91 6.63
C VAL A 534 18.13 0.94 7.41
N GLY A 535 18.06 0.57 8.68
CA GLY A 535 19.24 0.48 9.54
C GLY A 535 18.90 0.38 11.01
N ASN A 536 19.94 0.27 11.83
CA ASN A 536 19.80 0.17 13.27
C ASN A 536 19.33 1.49 13.89
N ALA A 537 18.71 1.35 15.06
CA ALA A 537 18.40 2.45 15.94
C ALA A 537 19.68 3.01 16.62
N PRO A 538 19.73 4.31 16.97
CA PRO A 538 20.71 4.80 17.93
C PRO A 538 20.56 4.12 19.30
N ASP A 539 21.69 3.91 19.99
CA ASP A 539 21.74 3.37 21.36
C ASP A 539 21.09 4.34 22.36
N GLY A 540 20.45 3.79 23.40
CA GLY A 540 19.85 4.58 24.48
C GLY A 540 18.59 5.35 24.07
N LYS A 541 17.45 4.65 23.94
CA LYS A 541 16.16 5.30 23.68
C LYS A 541 15.29 5.38 24.94
N ALA A 542 14.80 6.57 25.22
CA ALA A 542 13.53 6.72 25.90
C ALA A 542 12.42 6.77 24.82
N THR A 543 11.67 5.68 24.68
CA THR A 543 10.42 5.62 23.90
C THR A 543 9.29 6.10 24.80
N PHE A 544 8.55 7.10 24.36
CA PHE A 544 7.52 7.73 25.20
C PHE A 544 6.10 7.54 24.64
N GLU A 545 5.90 6.65 23.66
CA GLU A 545 4.58 6.42 23.06
C GLU A 545 3.60 5.78 24.04
N ALA A 546 2.34 6.20 23.94
CA ALA A 546 1.23 5.59 24.65
C ALA A 546 0.48 4.68 23.68
N GLN A 547 0.57 3.38 23.90
CA GLN A 547 -0.29 2.41 23.23
C GLN A 547 -1.72 2.60 23.71
N LEU A 548 -2.68 2.49 22.79
CA LEU A 548 -4.09 2.66 23.11
C LEU A 548 -4.78 1.33 23.48
N PHE A 549 -4.16 0.21 23.14
CA PHE A 549 -4.66 -1.15 23.35
C PHE A 549 -3.50 -2.13 23.59
#